data_AF-A0A840V7Z0-F1
#
_entry.id   AF-A0A840V7Z0-F1
#
_cell.length_a   1.000
_cell.length_b   1.000
_cell.length_c   1.000
_cell.angle_alpha   90.00
_cell.angle_beta   90.00
_cell.angle_gamma   90.00
#
_symmetry.space_group_name_H-M   'P 1'
#
loop_
_entity.id
_entity.type
_entity.pdbx_description
1 polymer ?
#
loop_
_entity_poly.entity_id
_entity_poly.type
_entity_poly.pdbx_seq_one_letter_code
_entity_poly.pdbx_strand_id
1 'polypeptide(L)' 'MSLSSCGPGYSNAQRDAATGAAIGAVAGGIIGNQSGRTAEGAAIGAAVGGGTGYAVGNEKDKRGY' A
#
# COMPACT_ATOMS: atom_id res chain seq x y z
N MET A 1 -8.52 4.05 16.50
CA MET A 1 -7.38 3.31 15.91
C MET A 1 -6.43 4.31 15.25
N SER A 2 -5.81 5.17 16.05
CA SER A 2 -4.83 6.13 15.55
C SER A 2 -3.51 5.39 15.46
N LEU A 3 -3.18 4.86 14.28
CA LEU A 3 -1.82 4.49 13.97
C LEU A 3 -0.99 5.78 14.11
N SER A 4 -0.04 5.80 15.03
CA SER A 4 0.76 6.98 15.30
C SER A 4 1.78 7.14 14.17
N SER A 5 1.64 8.21 13.39
CA SER A 5 2.74 8.81 12.65
C SER A 5 3.66 9.45 13.69
N CYS A 6 4.89 8.95 13.85
CA CYS A 6 5.90 9.66 14.63
C CYS A 6 7.13 9.88 13.73
N GLY A 7 7.20 11.09 13.18
CA GLY A 7 8.34 11.62 12.45
C GLY A 7 7.95 12.91 11.70
N PRO A 8 8.65 14.05 11.90
CA PRO A 8 8.37 15.28 11.15
C PRO A 8 8.79 15.05 9.69
N GLY A 9 7.83 14.72 8.82
CA GLY A 9 8.07 14.56 7.37
C GLY A 9 7.51 13.30 6.68
N TYR A 10 6.68 12.47 7.32
CA TYR A 10 6.01 11.36 6.63
C TYR A 10 4.76 11.83 5.89
N SER A 11 4.86 12.06 4.58
CA SER A 11 3.74 12.44 3.70
C SER A 11 2.62 11.40 3.73
N ASN A 12 1.37 11.85 3.55
CA ASN A 12 0.21 10.97 3.49
C ASN A 12 0.36 9.91 2.39
N ALA A 13 1.04 10.27 1.29
CA ALA A 13 1.51 9.35 0.25
C ALA A 13 2.25 8.11 0.76
N GLN A 14 3.22 8.26 1.66
CA GLN A 14 4.02 7.12 2.12
C GLN A 14 3.21 6.18 3.00
N ARG A 15 2.24 6.74 3.72
CA ARG A 15 1.36 6.01 4.63
C ARG A 15 0.26 5.25 3.89
N ASP A 16 -0.37 5.89 2.92
CA ASP A 16 -1.31 5.25 1.99
C ASP A 16 -0.60 4.19 1.12
N ALA A 17 0.62 4.48 0.64
CA ALA A 17 1.44 3.51 -0.10
C ALA A 17 1.79 2.28 0.75
N ALA A 18 2.26 2.47 1.99
CA ALA A 18 2.60 1.37 2.88
C ALA A 18 1.37 0.52 3.24
N THR A 19 0.24 1.19 3.50
CA THR A 19 -1.02 0.52 3.84
C THR A 19 -1.60 -0.22 2.63
N GLY A 20 -1.62 0.42 1.46
CA GLY A 20 -2.05 -0.17 0.20
C GLY A 20 -1.16 -1.34 -0.24
N ALA A 21 0.15 -1.22 -0.07
CA ALA A 21 1.10 -2.30 -0.33
C ALA A 21 0.87 -3.49 0.61
N ALA A 22 0.66 -3.25 1.91
CA ALA A 22 0.40 -4.33 2.87
C ALA A 22 -0.91 -5.05 2.57
N ILE A 23 -2.00 -4.32 2.33
CA ILE A 23 -3.30 -4.89 1.99
C ILE A 23 -3.23 -5.63 0.66
N GLY A 24 -2.61 -5.02 -0.35
CA GLY A 24 -2.41 -5.61 -1.67
C GLY A 24 -1.54 -6.85 -1.62
N ALA A 25 -0.48 -6.88 -0.82
CA ALA A 25 0.38 -8.05 -0.62
C ALA A 25 -0.38 -9.22 0.00
N VAL A 26 -1.19 -8.95 1.03
CA VAL A 26 -1.99 -9.98 1.70
C VAL A 26 -3.05 -10.53 0.75
N ALA A 27 -3.83 -9.65 0.11
CA ALA A 27 -4.87 -10.06 -0.84
C ALA A 27 -4.28 -10.80 -2.05
N GLY A 28 -3.23 -10.26 -2.64
CA GLY A 28 -2.51 -10.87 -3.76
C GLY A 28 -1.83 -12.18 -3.38
N GLY A 29 -1.31 -12.30 -2.15
CA GLY A 29 -0.77 -13.54 -1.62
C GLY A 29 -1.83 -14.63 -1.47
N ILE A 30 -3.00 -14.29 -0.92
CA ILE A 30 -4.14 -15.23 -0.81
C ILE A 30 -4.61 -15.71 -2.19
N ILE A 31 -4.76 -14.79 -3.14
CA ILE A 31 -5.18 -15.11 -4.52
C ILE A 31 -4.12 -15.95 -5.24
N GLY A 32 -2.85 -15.57 -5.13
CA GLY A 32 -1.71 -16.29 -5.70
C GLY A 32 -1.53 -17.69 -5.11
N ASN A 33 -1.89 -17.88 -3.84
CA ASN A 33 -1.81 -19.16 -3.16
C ASN A 33 -2.71 -20.23 -3.78
N GLN A 34 -3.84 -19.86 -4.40
CA GLN A 34 -4.69 -20.82 -5.11
C GLN A 34 -4.04 -21.38 -6.38
N SER A 35 -3.10 -20.65 -6.97
CA SER A 35 -2.37 -21.06 -8.18
C SER A 35 -0.96 -21.60 -7.87
N GLY A 36 -0.59 -21.73 -6.60
CA GLY A 36 0.78 -22.09 -6.19
C GLY A 36 1.81 -20.96 -6.40
N ARG A 37 1.34 -19.73 -6.62
CA ARG A 37 2.15 -18.53 -6.93
C ARG A 37 1.90 -17.43 -5.90
N THR A 38 1.91 -17.80 -4.62
CA THR A 38 1.70 -16.89 -3.47
C THR A 38 2.67 -15.71 -3.50
N ALA A 39 3.96 -15.97 -3.75
CA ALA A 39 4.98 -14.94 -3.81
C ALA A 39 4.76 -13.96 -4.97
N GLU A 40 4.32 -14.47 -6.12
CA GLU A 40 4.06 -13.64 -7.29
C GLU A 40 2.78 -12.81 -7.12
N GLY A 41 1.72 -13.41 -6.59
CA GLY A 41 0.49 -12.69 -6.27
C GLY A 41 0.71 -11.62 -5.19
N ALA A 42 1.49 -11.93 -4.15
CA ALA A 42 1.85 -10.95 -3.13
C ALA A 42 2.74 -9.84 -3.69
N ALA A 43 3.71 -10.15 -4.55
CA ALA A 43 4.57 -9.14 -5.17
C ALA A 43 3.78 -8.22 -6.11
N ILE A 44 2.88 -8.76 -6.94
CA ILE A 44 2.02 -7.98 -7.82
C ILE A 44 1.04 -7.14 -7.00
N GLY A 45 0.40 -7.73 -6.00
CA GLY A 45 -0.52 -7.02 -5.11
C GLY A 45 0.17 -5.91 -4.30
N ALA A 46 1.40 -6.14 -3.84
CA ALA A 46 2.20 -5.13 -3.17
C ALA A 46 2.64 -4.01 -4.12
N ALA A 47 3.08 -4.35 -5.34
CA ALA A 47 3.50 -3.38 -6.33
C ALA A 47 2.33 -2.51 -6.82
N VAL A 48 1.18 -3.14 -7.10
CA VAL A 48 -0.05 -2.44 -7.52
C VAL A 48 -0.62 -1.63 -6.36
N GLY A 49 -0.79 -2.22 -5.18
CA GLY A 49 -1.33 -1.55 -3.99
C GLY A 49 -0.42 -0.44 -3.45
N GLY A 50 0.90 -0.62 -3.52
CA GLY A 50 1.89 0.38 -3.13
C GLY A 50 2.02 1.50 -4.15
N GLY A 51 2.04 1.17 -5.45
CA GLY A 51 2.08 2.15 -6.54
C GLY A 51 0.81 3.00 -6.60
N THR A 52 -0.36 2.37 -6.48
CA THR A 52 -1.65 3.10 -6.41
C THR A 52 -1.79 3.91 -5.14
N GLY A 53 -1.42 3.38 -3.96
CA GLY A 53 -1.43 4.14 -2.71
C GLY A 53 -0.48 5.35 -2.72
N TYR A 54 0.68 5.21 -3.37
CA TYR A 54 1.64 6.32 -3.56
C TYR A 54 1.11 7.40 -4.51
N ALA A 55 0.48 7.00 -5.62
CA ALA A 55 -0.15 7.92 -6.55
C ALA A 55 -1.31 8.68 -5.90
N VAL A 56 -2.22 7.96 -5.24
CA VAL A 56 -3.41 8.55 -4.59
C VAL A 56 -3.04 9.46 -3.42
N GLY A 57 -2.06 9.08 -2.59
CA GLY A 57 -1.66 9.92 -1.48
C GLY A 57 -0.91 11.19 -1.90
N ASN A 58 -0.20 11.17 -3.03
CA ASN A 58 0.39 12.39 -3.63
C ASN A 58 -0.69 13.44 -4.00
N GLU A 59 -1.88 12.98 -4.39
CA GLU A 59 -3.01 13.86 -4.70
C GLU A 59 -3.68 14.41 -3.43
N LYS A 60 -3.70 13.62 -2.35
CA LYS A 60 -4.19 14.04 -1.03
C LYS A 60 -3.30 15.13 -0.43
N ASP A 61 -1.97 14.98 -0.52
CA ASP A 61 -1.00 15.98 -0.05
C ASP A 61 -1.13 17.33 -0.81
N LYS A 62 -1.53 17.29 -2.09
CA LYS A 62 -1.80 18.50 -2.89
C LYS A 62 -3.13 19.18 -2.59
N ARG A 63 -4.08 18.49 -1.97
CA ARG A 63 -5.46 19.00 -1.77
C ARG A 63 -5.80 19.43 -0.35
N GLY A 64 -4.79 19.59 0.51
CA GLY A 64 -4.88 20.34 1.77
C GLY A 64 -6.04 19.92 2.67
N TYR A 65 -5.82 18.84 3.45
CA TYR A 65 -6.61 18.56 4.64
C TYR A 65 -5.69 18.52 5.86
#